data_AF-A0AAD6TLZ2-F1
#
_entry.id   AF-A0AAD6TLZ2-F1
#
_cell.length_a   1.000
_cell.length_b   1.000
_cell.length_c   1.000
_cell.angle_alpha   90.00
_cell.angle_beta   90.00
_cell.angle_gamma   90.00
#
_symmetry.space_group_name_H-M   'P 1'
#
loop_
_entity.id
_entity.type
_entity.pdbx_description
1 polymer ?
#
loop_
_entity_poly.entity_id
_entity_poly.type
_entity_poly.pdbx_seq_one_letter_code
_entity_poly.pdbx_strand_id
1 'polypeptide(L)'
;MESSTYAQWGASARLSALGLGRGKHCARVLCTLARQWILTREVLDLNPYGEWNESMLSDEDLANDVRLHLQSLGKEITAEKLVDYLNSPEVRVEHGIDKPISLTTARRYLDELGYRFKSPKKGQYVDGHERPDVVYYRDHVYLP
;
A
#
# COMPACT_ATOMS: atom_id res chain seq x y z
N MET A 1 33.37 18.65 -14.78
CA MET A 1 33.58 18.66 -13.33
C MET A 1 33.41 17.23 -12.86
N GLU A 2 34.51 16.54 -12.53
CA GLU A 2 34.46 15.14 -12.12
C GLU A 2 34.03 15.05 -10.65
N SER A 3 33.27 14.00 -10.30
CA SER A 3 32.84 13.79 -8.91
C SER A 3 34.04 13.44 -8.03
N SER A 4 33.95 13.72 -6.73
CA SER A 4 35.01 13.40 -5.76
C SER A 4 35.35 11.90 -5.67
N THR A 5 34.47 11.03 -6.18
CA THR A 5 34.62 9.58 -6.20
C THR A 5 34.84 9.03 -7.61
N TYR A 6 35.18 9.87 -8.59
CA TYR A 6 35.47 9.48 -9.96
C TYR A 6 36.57 8.41 -10.01
N ALA A 7 36.41 7.41 -10.87
CA ALA A 7 37.22 6.17 -10.96
C ALA A 7 37.26 5.28 -9.69
N GLN A 8 36.69 5.70 -8.56
CA GLN A 8 36.59 4.92 -7.34
C GLN A 8 35.20 4.29 -7.22
N TRP A 9 35.02 3.16 -7.90
CA TRP A 9 33.71 2.49 -8.02
C TRP A 9 33.13 2.10 -6.65
N GLY A 10 33.96 1.62 -5.72
CA GLY A 10 33.52 1.28 -4.36
C GLY A 10 33.11 2.49 -3.52
N ALA A 11 33.80 3.62 -3.67
CA ALA A 11 33.45 4.86 -2.98
C ALA A 11 32.17 5.48 -3.56
N SER A 12 32.04 5.48 -4.89
CA SER A 12 30.84 5.91 -5.60
C SER A 12 29.62 5.10 -5.21
N ALA A 13 29.71 3.76 -5.22
CA ALA A 13 28.60 2.89 -4.83
C ALA A 13 28.20 3.08 -3.35
N ARG A 14 29.17 3.31 -2.47
CA ARG A 14 28.91 3.62 -1.06
C ARG A 14 28.20 4.96 -0.89
N LEU A 15 28.59 5.98 -1.65
CA LEU A 15 27.95 7.28 -1.64
C LEU A 15 26.49 7.19 -2.13
N SER A 16 26.23 6.45 -3.21
CA SER A 16 24.87 6.19 -3.69
C SER A 16 24.04 5.42 -2.66
N ALA A 17 24.59 4.39 -2.02
CA ALA A 17 23.89 3.63 -0.98
C ALA A 17 23.56 4.50 0.25
N LEU A 18 24.47 5.40 0.65
CA LEU A 18 24.22 6.36 1.73
C LEU A 18 23.10 7.34 1.37
N GLY A 19 23.03 7.81 0.12
CA GLY A 19 21.92 8.63 -0.37
C GLY A 19 20.56 7.93 -0.30
N LEU A 20 20.55 6.60 -0.42
CA LEU A 20 19.35 5.76 -0.27
C LEU A 20 19.05 5.38 1.20
N GLY A 21 19.82 5.88 2.17
CA GLY A 21 19.69 5.51 3.58
C GLY A 21 20.11 4.06 3.88
N ARG A 22 20.95 3.45 3.03
CA ARG A 22 21.38 2.04 3.13
C ARG A 22 22.87 1.91 3.44
N GLY A 23 23.25 0.74 3.95
CA GLY A 23 24.62 0.41 4.37
C GLY A 23 25.49 -0.24 3.29
N LYS A 24 26.67 -0.72 3.71
CA LYS A 24 27.69 -1.35 2.83
C LYS A 24 27.16 -2.53 2.00
N HIS A 25 26.18 -3.27 2.51
CA HIS A 25 25.57 -4.38 1.79
C HIS A 25 24.87 -3.91 0.50
N CYS A 26 24.08 -2.83 0.57
CA CYS A 26 23.42 -2.24 -0.60
C CYS A 26 24.44 -1.77 -1.64
N ALA A 27 25.54 -1.13 -1.21
CA ALA A 27 26.61 -0.75 -2.12
C ALA A 27 27.21 -1.95 -2.87
N ARG A 28 27.39 -3.10 -2.21
CA ARG A 28 27.86 -4.33 -2.87
C ARG A 28 26.85 -4.86 -3.88
N VAL A 29 25.56 -4.89 -3.50
CA VAL A 29 24.48 -5.32 -4.40
C VAL A 29 24.45 -4.43 -5.65
N LEU A 30 24.49 -3.12 -5.49
CA LEU A 30 24.55 -2.17 -6.61
C LEU A 30 25.76 -2.43 -7.53
N CYS A 31 26.94 -2.72 -6.98
CA CYS A 31 28.10 -3.09 -7.79
C CYS A 31 27.89 -4.40 -8.56
N THR A 32 27.29 -5.42 -7.93
CA THR A 32 27.00 -6.69 -8.59
C THR A 32 26.02 -6.50 -9.74
N LEU A 33 24.92 -5.77 -9.50
CA LEU A 33 23.92 -5.43 -10.48
C LEU A 33 24.52 -4.65 -11.67
N ALA A 34 25.33 -3.63 -11.38
CA ALA A 34 26.00 -2.84 -12.43
C ALA A 34 26.94 -3.70 -13.30
N ARG A 35 27.67 -4.65 -12.70
CA ARG A 35 28.55 -5.56 -13.44
C ARG A 35 27.75 -6.54 -14.31
N GLN A 36 26.68 -7.10 -13.76
CA GLN A 36 25.77 -7.97 -14.50
C GLN A 36 25.17 -7.23 -15.69
N TRP A 37 24.68 -6.00 -15.50
CA TRP A 37 24.18 -5.14 -16.57
C TRP A 37 25.21 -4.89 -17.68
N ILE A 38 26.47 -4.59 -17.32
CA ILE A 38 27.54 -4.37 -18.31
C ILE A 38 27.77 -5.63 -19.17
N LEU A 39 27.67 -6.82 -18.55
CA LEU A 39 27.93 -8.10 -19.19
C LEU A 39 26.78 -8.59 -20.06
N THR A 40 25.55 -8.59 -19.53
CA THR A 40 24.39 -9.21 -20.20
C THR A 40 23.51 -8.22 -20.93
N ARG A 41 23.55 -6.92 -20.58
CA ARG A 41 22.63 -5.87 -21.11
C ARG A 41 21.13 -6.18 -20.94
N GLU A 42 20.81 -7.18 -20.13
CA GLU A 42 19.45 -7.60 -19.82
C GLU A 42 18.97 -6.93 -18.53
N VAL A 43 17.65 -6.73 -18.43
CA VAL A 43 17.02 -6.23 -17.20
C VAL A 43 17.31 -7.23 -16.08
N LEU A 44 17.84 -6.72 -14.98
CA LEU A 44 18.21 -7.51 -13.82
C LEU A 44 16.93 -7.99 -13.13
N ASP A 45 16.53 -9.23 -13.36
CA ASP A 45 15.46 -9.82 -12.56
C ASP A 45 15.94 -9.97 -11.11
N LEU A 46 15.49 -9.01 -10.31
CA LEU A 46 15.61 -8.96 -8.87
C LEU A 46 14.69 -10.03 -8.27
N ASN A 47 15.22 -11.23 -8.06
CA ASN A 47 15.08 -12.07 -6.86
C ASN A 47 15.37 -13.54 -7.23
N PRO A 48 16.51 -14.13 -6.80
CA PRO A 48 16.77 -15.55 -7.06
C PRO A 48 15.83 -16.50 -6.28
N TYR A 49 15.01 -15.96 -5.36
CA TYR A 49 14.09 -16.71 -4.51
C TYR A 49 12.61 -16.62 -4.97
N GLY A 50 12.31 -16.06 -6.15
CA GLY A 50 10.98 -16.09 -6.78
C GLY A 50 10.26 -14.73 -6.87
N GLU A 51 9.03 -14.74 -7.36
CA GLU A 51 8.14 -13.59 -7.28
C GLU A 51 7.90 -13.26 -5.80
N TRP A 52 7.96 -11.98 -5.46
CA TRP A 52 7.53 -11.55 -4.13
C TRP A 52 6.07 -11.99 -4.01
N ASN A 53 5.63 -12.42 -2.81
CA ASN A 53 4.21 -12.67 -2.58
C ASN A 53 3.48 -11.33 -2.59
N GLU A 54 3.31 -10.76 -3.77
CA GLU A 54 2.49 -9.59 -3.99
C GLU A 54 1.06 -9.97 -3.64
N SER A 55 0.42 -9.13 -2.86
CA SER A 55 -1.01 -9.28 -2.58
C SER A 55 -1.76 -9.19 -3.90
N MET A 56 -2.92 -9.84 -4.04
CA MET A 56 -3.73 -9.64 -5.25
C MET A 56 -4.20 -8.18 -5.38
N LEU A 57 -4.12 -7.40 -4.29
CA LEU A 57 -4.35 -5.95 -4.30
C LEU A 57 -3.26 -5.16 -5.03
N SER A 58 -2.17 -5.79 -5.51
CA SER A 58 -1.26 -5.16 -6.46
C SER A 58 -1.93 -4.88 -7.80
N ASP A 59 -2.97 -5.66 -8.13
CA ASP A 59 -3.87 -5.35 -9.24
C ASP A 59 -4.75 -4.14 -8.86
N GLU A 60 -4.54 -3.03 -9.56
CA GLU A 60 -5.25 -1.77 -9.32
C GLU A 60 -6.76 -1.91 -9.57
N ASP A 61 -7.18 -2.75 -10.52
CA ASP A 61 -8.60 -2.93 -10.84
C ASP A 61 -9.31 -3.64 -9.68
N LEU A 62 -8.75 -4.73 -9.18
CA LEU A 62 -9.26 -5.42 -7.98
C LEU A 62 -9.26 -4.49 -6.76
N ALA A 63 -8.19 -3.73 -6.56
CA ALA A 63 -8.09 -2.83 -5.43
C ALA A 63 -9.17 -1.72 -5.48
N ASN A 64 -9.47 -1.20 -6.67
CA ASN A 64 -10.51 -0.19 -6.86
C ASN A 64 -11.92 -0.74 -6.63
N ASP A 65 -12.21 -1.93 -7.12
CA ASP A 65 -13.50 -2.59 -6.91
C ASP A 65 -13.76 -2.92 -5.44
N VAL A 66 -12.74 -3.43 -4.75
CA VAL A 66 -12.80 -3.65 -3.30
C VAL A 66 -13.05 -2.33 -2.57
N ARG A 67 -12.37 -1.24 -2.95
CA ARG A 67 -12.61 0.09 -2.34
C ARG A 67 -14.04 0.57 -2.58
N LEU A 68 -14.57 0.41 -3.79
CA LEU A 68 -15.94 0.80 -4.13
C LEU A 68 -16.95 0.00 -3.31
N HIS A 69 -16.76 -1.31 -3.20
CA HIS A 69 -17.58 -2.17 -2.37
C HIS A 69 -17.56 -1.74 -0.89
N LEU A 70 -16.37 -1.48 -0.33
CA LEU A 70 -16.23 -1.03 1.05
C LEU A 70 -16.88 0.34 1.31
N GLN A 71 -16.81 1.26 0.34
CA GLN A 71 -17.51 2.54 0.43
C GLN A 71 -19.03 2.37 0.47
N SER A 72 -19.58 1.44 -0.32
CA SER A 72 -21.02 1.12 -0.30
C SER A 72 -21.51 0.57 1.05
N LEU A 73 -20.63 -0.11 1.81
CA LEU A 73 -20.95 -0.67 3.12
C LEU A 73 -20.94 0.37 4.26
N GLY A 74 -20.30 1.52 4.06
CA GLY A 74 -20.28 2.63 5.01
C GLY A 74 -19.70 2.26 6.38
N LYS A 75 -20.56 2.22 7.41
CA LYS A 75 -20.16 1.94 8.81
C LYS A 75 -20.06 0.44 9.13
N GLU A 76 -20.64 -0.42 8.30
CA GLU A 76 -20.73 -1.85 8.57
C GLU A 76 -19.67 -2.66 7.82
N ILE A 77 -18.42 -2.20 7.87
CA ILE A 77 -17.31 -2.89 7.23
C ILE A 77 -16.90 -4.07 8.12
N THR A 78 -16.97 -5.28 7.58
CA THR A 78 -16.54 -6.51 8.24
C THR A 78 -15.73 -7.34 7.26
N ALA A 79 -14.72 -8.06 7.74
CA ALA A 79 -13.96 -8.99 6.91
C ALA A 79 -14.85 -10.07 6.27
N GLU A 80 -15.93 -10.50 6.92
CA GLU A 80 -16.89 -11.48 6.39
C GLU A 80 -17.60 -10.94 5.14
N LYS A 81 -18.10 -9.70 5.18
CA LYS A 81 -18.73 -9.09 4.01
C LYS A 81 -17.77 -8.97 2.82
N LEU A 82 -16.50 -8.67 3.10
CA LEU A 82 -15.47 -8.64 2.08
C LEU A 82 -15.19 -10.04 1.48
N VAL A 83 -15.22 -11.09 2.31
CA VAL A 83 -15.12 -12.48 1.86
C VAL A 83 -16.31 -12.84 0.96
N ASP A 84 -17.53 -12.47 1.35
CA ASP A 84 -18.74 -12.76 0.58
C ASP A 84 -18.70 -12.08 -0.80
N TYR A 85 -18.27 -10.83 -0.85
CA TYR A 85 -18.08 -10.09 -2.10
C TYR A 85 -17.01 -10.74 -2.99
N LEU A 86 -15.81 -10.97 -2.46
CA LEU A 86 -14.70 -11.53 -3.24
C LEU A 86 -14.93 -12.99 -3.66
N ASN A 87 -15.75 -13.74 -2.92
CA ASN A 87 -16.11 -15.12 -3.28
C ASN A 87 -17.34 -15.21 -4.19
N SER A 88 -18.00 -14.09 -4.47
CA SER A 88 -19.12 -14.06 -5.42
C SER A 88 -18.64 -14.48 -6.82
N PRO A 89 -19.41 -15.32 -7.54
CA PRO A 89 -18.96 -15.91 -8.80
C PRO A 89 -18.64 -14.86 -9.88
N GLU A 90 -19.36 -13.72 -9.87
CA GLU A 90 -19.14 -12.61 -10.80
C GLU A 90 -17.75 -11.99 -10.62
N VAL A 91 -17.44 -11.56 -9.39
CA VAL A 91 -16.15 -10.95 -9.01
C VAL A 91 -14.99 -11.91 -9.23
N ARG A 92 -15.19 -13.20 -8.94
CA ARG A 92 -14.14 -14.22 -9.16
C ARG A 92 -13.81 -14.42 -10.63
N VAL A 93 -14.79 -14.36 -11.52
CA VAL A 93 -14.58 -14.50 -12.96
C VAL A 93 -13.93 -13.25 -13.53
N GLU A 94 -14.37 -12.07 -13.08
CA GLU A 94 -13.82 -10.78 -13.51
C GLU A 94 -12.34 -10.62 -13.16
N HIS A 95 -11.97 -10.97 -11.93
CA HIS A 95 -10.60 -10.80 -11.39
C HIS A 95 -9.75 -12.08 -11.42
N GLY A 96 -10.18 -13.14 -12.10
CA GLY A 96 -9.41 -14.38 -12.24
C GLY A 96 -9.09 -15.11 -10.92
N ILE A 97 -10.01 -15.08 -9.94
CA ILE A 97 -9.78 -15.62 -8.60
C ILE A 97 -10.06 -17.13 -8.57
N ASP A 98 -8.99 -17.93 -8.74
CA ASP A 98 -9.06 -19.40 -8.76
C ASP A 98 -9.51 -20.02 -7.44
N LYS A 99 -9.02 -19.49 -6.32
CA LYS A 99 -9.25 -20.05 -4.98
C LYS A 99 -10.12 -19.11 -4.15
N PRO A 100 -11.08 -19.64 -3.37
CA PRO A 100 -11.88 -18.81 -2.49
C PRO A 100 -10.98 -18.10 -1.47
N ILE A 101 -11.24 -16.82 -1.27
CA ILE A 101 -10.49 -15.98 -0.37
C ILE A 101 -10.88 -16.32 1.06
N SER A 102 -9.87 -16.58 1.88
CA SER A 102 -10.05 -16.88 3.30
C SER A 102 -10.33 -15.60 4.09
N LEU A 103 -10.99 -15.75 5.24
CA LEU A 103 -11.21 -14.64 6.18
C LEU A 103 -9.90 -13.98 6.61
N THR A 104 -8.83 -14.75 6.79
CA THR A 104 -7.51 -14.22 7.13
C THR A 104 -6.92 -13.35 6.02
N THR A 105 -7.12 -13.74 4.75
CA THR A 105 -6.69 -12.96 3.60
C THR A 105 -7.49 -11.66 3.49
N ALA A 106 -8.81 -11.71 3.65
CA ALA A 106 -9.66 -10.52 3.67
C ALA A 106 -9.27 -9.54 4.79
N ARG A 107 -8.90 -10.03 5.98
CA ARG A 107 -8.35 -9.19 7.05
C ARG A 107 -7.06 -8.47 6.63
N ARG A 108 -6.12 -9.18 5.99
CA ARG A 108 -4.88 -8.58 5.48
C ARG A 108 -5.17 -7.50 4.43
N TYR A 109 -6.13 -7.75 3.54
CA TYR A 109 -6.55 -6.77 2.54
C TYR A 109 -7.13 -5.50 3.18
N LEU A 110 -7.95 -5.64 4.21
CA LEU A 110 -8.45 -4.48 4.96
C LEU A 110 -7.31 -3.70 5.61
N ASP A 111 -6.35 -4.38 6.25
CA ASP A 111 -5.18 -3.73 6.85
C ASP A 111 -4.31 -2.99 5.81
N GLU A 112 -4.11 -3.59 4.64
CA GLU A 112 -3.34 -3.04 3.51
C GLU A 112 -4.04 -1.82 2.88
N LEU A 113 -5.37 -1.86 2.78
CA LEU A 113 -6.20 -0.72 2.35
C LEU A 113 -6.34 0.37 3.43
N GLY A 114 -5.77 0.16 4.62
CA GLY A 114 -5.74 1.15 5.70
C GLY A 114 -6.92 1.09 6.68
N TYR A 115 -7.82 0.10 6.56
CA TYR A 115 -8.90 -0.11 7.50
C TYR A 115 -8.38 -0.74 8.79
N ARG A 116 -8.48 0.00 9.90
CA ARG A 116 -8.11 -0.49 11.23
C ARG A 116 -9.30 -0.44 12.16
N PHE A 117 -9.81 -1.62 12.53
CA PHE A 117 -10.84 -1.73 13.55
C PHE A 117 -10.23 -1.38 14.91
N LYS A 118 -10.54 -0.18 15.40
CA LYS A 118 -10.19 0.26 16.74
C LYS A 118 -11.43 0.78 17.43
N SER A 119 -11.55 0.51 18.72
CA SER A 119 -12.54 1.17 19.54
C SER A 119 -12.25 2.67 19.55
N PRO A 120 -13.27 3.53 19.35
CA PRO A 120 -13.08 4.97 19.45
C PRO A 120 -12.58 5.32 20.85
N LYS A 121 -11.56 6.16 20.94
CA LYS A 121 -11.12 6.68 22.24
C LYS A 121 -12.22 7.59 22.79
N LYS A 122 -12.54 7.44 24.09
CA LYS A 122 -13.46 8.36 24.78
C LYS A 122 -13.02 9.80 24.54
N GLY A 123 -13.94 10.65 24.05
CA GLY A 123 -13.68 12.06 23.76
C GLY A 123 -13.49 12.41 22.28
N GLN A 124 -13.53 11.44 21.35
CA GLN A 124 -13.60 11.75 19.93
C GLN A 124 -15.06 12.05 19.54
N TYR A 125 -15.36 13.33 19.27
CA TYR A 125 -16.65 13.74 18.73
C TYR A 125 -16.75 13.21 17.29
N VAL A 126 -17.43 12.08 17.11
CA VAL A 126 -17.69 11.47 15.78
C VAL A 126 -18.56 12.38 14.91
N ASP A 127 -19.28 13.29 15.57
CA ASP A 127 -20.07 14.32 14.96
C ASP A 127 -20.01 15.57 15.84
N GLY A 128 -19.04 16.43 15.57
CA GLY A 128 -18.97 17.74 16.22
C GLY A 128 -19.91 18.78 15.59
N HIS A 129 -20.64 18.41 14.53
CA HIS A 129 -21.27 19.37 13.62
C HIS A 129 -22.80 19.35 13.67
N GLU A 130 -23.43 18.28 14.16
CA GLU A 130 -24.89 18.24 14.39
C GLU A 130 -25.31 18.68 15.80
N ARG A 131 -24.37 19.16 16.62
CA ARG A 131 -24.69 19.71 17.94
C ARG A 131 -25.65 20.90 17.75
N PRO A 132 -26.86 20.87 18.35
CA PRO A 132 -27.89 21.85 18.05
C PRO A 132 -27.47 23.30 18.37
N ASP A 133 -26.57 23.49 19.34
CA ASP A 133 -25.97 24.77 19.67
C ASP A 133 -24.96 25.26 18.60
N VAL A 134 -24.21 24.36 17.99
CA VAL A 134 -23.26 24.66 16.92
C VAL A 134 -23.98 24.97 15.61
N VAL A 135 -25.02 24.18 15.28
CA VAL A 135 -25.89 24.42 14.12
C VAL A 135 -26.62 25.76 14.27
N TYR A 136 -27.18 26.04 15.45
CA TYR A 136 -27.81 27.33 15.75
C TYR A 136 -26.83 28.49 15.52
N TYR A 137 -25.62 28.41 16.05
CA TYR A 137 -24.62 29.46 15.89
C TYR A 137 -24.24 29.67 14.41
N ARG A 138 -24.04 28.61 13.63
CA ARG A 138 -23.74 28.71 12.19
C ARG A 138 -24.86 29.39 11.40
N ASP A 139 -26.11 29.03 11.69
CA ASP A 139 -27.26 29.46 10.90
C ASP A 139 -27.79 30.83 11.36
N HIS A 140 -27.51 31.25 12.60
CA HIS A 140 -28.09 32.47 13.21
C HIS A 140 -27.06 33.53 13.61
N VAL A 141 -25.77 33.21 13.68
CA VAL A 141 -24.71 34.17 14.05
C VAL A 141 -23.82 34.42 12.85
N TYR A 142 -24.10 35.53 12.14
CA TYR A 142 -23.24 36.03 11.08
C TYR A 142 -22.06 36.79 11.70
N LEU A 143 -20.83 36.35 11.43
CA LEU A 143 -19.63 37.10 11.77
C LEU A 143 -19.33 38.06 10.61
N PRO A 144 -19.32 39.39 10.85
CA PRO A 144 -19.03 40.39 9.83
C PRO A 144 -17.58 40.35 9.34
#